data_AF-A0A6U7IE30-F1
#
_entry.id   AF-A0A6U7IE30-F1
#
_cell.length_a   1.000
_cell.length_b   1.000
_cell.length_c   1.000
_cell.angle_alpha   90.00
_cell.angle_beta   90.00
_cell.angle_gamma   90.00
#
_symmetry.space_group_name_H-M   'P 1'
#
loop_
_entity.id
_entity.type
_entity.pdbx_description
1 polymer ?
#
loop_
_entity_poly.entity_id
_entity_poly.type
_entity_poly.pdbx_seq_one_letter_code
_entity_poly.pdbx_strand_id
1 'polypeptide(L)'
;MKFHPHLQPDLEQYAPSIYNGLQTEISTSKERSFPLITFIDTPGLVDGSFHYPFPVEDAILSVAKHTDLIYIFFDPIGQALCDRTMKVIERLNQDHAEKLRYFLSKADTVPNERDRQKVVVQITQNLSSRVRNAHAFELPSLYIPGCSEKLCSIDNILDATCHEMQQTINQSVQNNLNKLEADCKRVSNRIDELLSADKIARRHNRRAFCRGFVTFLASLIAPLLLVAFLIHRTGLIKHELLTATIPEHMLAHFGDTCDAIVAPEPAAATALPAGSIDETLGVESADHTHATTGTGASSGLLTLPQLMFGLLGCFLALQMLSRMLWQLSPQLAKKEEKHLKATQQFVMTEVLETKARLYKQYLDEVMSEVQ
;
A
#
# COMPACT_ATOMS: atom_id res chain seq x y z
N MET A 1 -2.37 4.32 36.06
CA MET A 1 -2.18 3.55 34.82
C MET A 1 -3.56 3.35 34.21
N LYS A 2 -3.81 3.74 32.96
CA LYS A 2 -5.13 3.53 32.35
C LYS A 2 -5.24 2.06 31.94
N PHE A 3 -6.08 1.29 32.61
CA PHE A 3 -6.41 -0.07 32.20
C PHE A 3 -7.36 -0.04 30.99
N HIS A 4 -7.21 -0.99 30.06
CA HIS A 4 -8.07 -1.16 28.87
C HIS A 4 -8.20 0.06 27.92
N PRO A 5 -7.10 0.59 27.36
CA PRO A 5 -7.14 1.73 26.42
C PRO A 5 -7.91 1.41 25.12
N HIS A 6 -8.02 0.13 24.75
CA HIS A 6 -8.74 -0.32 23.55
C HIS A 6 -10.27 -0.17 23.69
N LEU A 7 -10.82 -0.15 24.91
CA LEU A 7 -12.25 0.07 25.15
C LEU A 7 -12.63 1.55 25.14
N GLN A 8 -11.65 2.44 25.34
CA GLN A 8 -11.86 3.88 25.44
C GLN A 8 -12.60 4.48 24.21
N PRO A 9 -12.16 4.27 22.95
CA PRO A 9 -12.80 4.92 21.81
C PRO A 9 -14.26 4.50 21.62
N ASP A 10 -14.58 3.25 21.91
CA ASP A 10 -15.93 2.72 21.72
C ASP A 10 -16.86 3.07 22.89
N LEU A 11 -16.36 3.09 24.13
CA LEU A 11 -17.18 3.41 25.32
C LEU A 11 -17.40 4.91 25.52
N GLU A 12 -16.40 5.75 25.21
CA GLU A 12 -16.54 7.21 25.33
C GLU A 12 -17.63 7.77 24.42
N GLN A 13 -17.94 7.10 23.31
CA GLN A 13 -19.02 7.48 22.39
C GLN A 13 -20.41 7.44 23.06
N TYR A 14 -20.63 6.52 23.99
CA TYR A 14 -21.95 6.32 24.61
C TYR A 14 -22.13 7.12 25.88
N ALA A 15 -21.08 7.24 26.68
CA ALA A 15 -21.00 8.22 27.76
C ALA A 15 -19.54 8.39 28.24
N PRO A 16 -19.04 9.64 28.34
CA PRO A 16 -17.72 9.92 28.91
C PRO A 16 -17.55 9.41 30.34
N SER A 17 -18.67 9.26 31.07
CA SER A 17 -18.71 8.78 32.45
C SER A 17 -18.58 7.27 32.60
N ILE A 18 -18.85 6.46 31.57
CA ILE A 18 -18.70 4.99 31.68
C ILE A 18 -17.23 4.63 31.83
N TYR A 19 -16.37 5.17 30.94
CA TYR A 19 -14.93 4.90 31.00
C TYR A 19 -14.31 5.40 32.31
N ASN A 20 -14.78 6.55 32.82
CA ASN A 20 -14.35 7.09 34.12
C ASN A 20 -14.92 6.33 35.32
N GLY A 21 -16.02 5.59 35.14
CA GLY A 21 -16.68 4.78 36.16
C GLY A 21 -16.19 3.33 36.21
N LEU A 22 -15.26 2.94 35.34
CA LEU A 22 -14.66 1.60 35.35
C LEU A 22 -13.86 1.40 36.64
N GLN A 23 -14.29 0.43 37.44
CA GLN A 23 -13.54 -0.07 38.58
C GLN A 23 -12.73 -1.29 38.14
N THR A 24 -11.48 -1.37 38.58
CA THR A 24 -10.60 -2.50 38.27
C THR A 24 -10.16 -3.14 39.57
N GLU A 25 -10.53 -4.40 39.75
CA GLU A 25 -10.05 -5.25 40.84
C GLU A 25 -9.04 -6.25 40.29
N ILE A 26 -7.95 -6.46 41.02
CA ILE A 26 -6.88 -7.38 40.63
C ILE A 26 -6.90 -8.55 41.60
N SER A 27 -7.17 -9.75 41.08
CA SER A 27 -6.99 -10.98 41.84
C SER A 27 -5.51 -11.35 41.90
N THR A 28 -5.03 -11.77 43.08
CA THR A 28 -3.64 -12.21 43.29
C THR A 28 -3.48 -13.74 43.15
N SER A 29 -4.55 -14.44 42.78
CA SER A 29 -4.48 -15.89 42.58
C SER A 29 -3.49 -16.24 41.46
N LYS A 30 -2.62 -17.20 41.74
CA LYS A 30 -1.72 -17.83 40.77
C LYS A 30 -2.21 -19.21 40.34
N GLU A 31 -3.41 -19.59 40.75
CA GLU A 31 -4.01 -20.85 40.32
C GLU A 31 -4.53 -20.72 38.90
N ARG A 32 -4.16 -21.68 38.04
CA ARG A 32 -4.48 -21.69 36.61
C ARG A 32 -3.94 -20.43 35.89
N SER A 33 -4.16 -20.33 34.58
CA SER A 33 -3.76 -19.13 33.82
C SER A 33 -4.70 -17.92 34.03
N PHE A 34 -5.29 -17.74 35.23
CA PHE A 34 -6.13 -16.59 35.59
C PHE A 34 -5.44 -15.22 35.51
N PRO A 35 -4.12 -15.07 35.71
CA PRO A 35 -3.43 -13.81 35.48
C PRO A 35 -3.55 -13.29 34.04
N LEU A 36 -3.86 -14.17 33.08
CA LEU A 36 -4.03 -13.83 31.66
C LEU A 36 -5.47 -13.47 31.29
N ILE A 37 -6.41 -13.58 32.25
CA ILE A 37 -7.84 -13.31 32.02
C ILE A 37 -8.20 -11.96 32.61
N THR A 38 -8.99 -11.19 31.87
CA THR A 38 -9.72 -10.04 32.41
C THR A 38 -11.21 -10.34 32.36
N PHE A 39 -11.87 -10.34 33.52
CA PHE A 39 -13.32 -10.38 33.60
C PHE A 39 -13.88 -8.95 33.51
N ILE A 40 -14.88 -8.77 32.66
CA ILE A 40 -15.63 -7.52 32.57
C ILE A 40 -17.00 -7.78 33.14
N ASP A 41 -17.25 -7.26 34.34
CA ASP A 41 -18.57 -7.30 34.94
C ASP A 41 -19.46 -6.21 34.33
N THR A 42 -20.68 -6.59 33.98
CA THR A 42 -21.65 -5.70 33.33
C THR A 42 -22.84 -5.49 34.26
N PRO A 43 -23.50 -4.32 34.25
CA PRO A 43 -24.68 -4.11 35.07
C PRO A 43 -25.78 -5.13 34.74
N GLY A 44 -26.41 -5.68 35.78
CA GLY A 44 -27.49 -6.63 35.62
C GLY A 44 -28.69 -6.01 34.92
N LEU A 45 -29.19 -6.62 33.84
CA LEU A 45 -30.29 -6.11 33.05
C LEU A 45 -31.63 -6.31 33.75
N VAL A 46 -32.43 -5.25 33.81
CA VAL A 46 -33.72 -5.21 34.49
C VAL A 46 -34.74 -4.53 33.57
N ASP A 47 -35.95 -5.07 33.55
CA ASP A 47 -37.11 -4.49 32.86
C ASP A 47 -37.96 -3.63 33.81
N GLY A 48 -38.82 -2.79 33.23
CA GLY A 48 -39.76 -1.94 33.97
C GLY A 48 -39.37 -0.46 33.92
N SER A 49 -39.66 0.28 34.99
CA SER A 49 -39.46 1.75 35.05
C SER A 49 -38.00 2.18 35.28
N PHE A 50 -37.06 1.23 35.37
CA PHE A 50 -35.66 1.52 35.59
C PHE A 50 -34.96 2.00 34.32
N HIS A 51 -34.38 3.19 34.38
CA HIS A 51 -33.66 3.83 33.28
C HIS A 51 -32.17 3.89 33.61
N TYR A 52 -31.35 3.30 32.74
CA TYR A 52 -29.90 3.42 32.83
C TYR A 52 -29.47 4.85 32.46
N PRO A 53 -28.40 5.38 33.07
CA PRO A 53 -27.89 6.71 32.75
C PRO A 53 -27.21 6.80 31.37
N PHE A 54 -27.14 5.69 30.63
CA PHE A 54 -26.53 5.55 29.31
C PHE A 54 -27.22 4.44 28.52
N PRO A 55 -27.02 4.35 27.19
CA PRO A 55 -27.55 3.26 26.37
C PRO A 55 -26.84 1.95 26.70
N VAL A 56 -27.36 1.21 27.68
CA VAL A 56 -26.74 -0.01 28.22
C VAL A 56 -26.57 -1.11 27.15
N GLU A 57 -27.54 -1.24 26.24
CA GLU A 57 -27.52 -2.26 25.20
C GLU A 57 -26.34 -2.04 24.23
N ASP A 58 -26.16 -0.80 23.75
CA ASP A 58 -25.08 -0.47 22.81
C ASP A 58 -23.70 -0.48 23.49
N ALA A 59 -23.64 -0.12 24.77
CA ALA A 59 -22.41 -0.22 25.55
C ALA A 59 -21.95 -1.69 25.69
N ILE A 60 -22.87 -2.61 26.02
CA ILE A 60 -22.56 -4.06 26.11
C ILE A 60 -22.10 -4.60 24.75
N LEU A 61 -22.79 -4.24 23.66
CA LEU A 61 -22.40 -4.65 22.31
C LEU A 61 -21.02 -4.12 21.91
N SER A 62 -20.65 -2.94 22.40
CA SER A 62 -19.34 -2.34 22.14
C SER A 62 -18.23 -3.06 22.88
N VAL A 63 -18.46 -3.45 24.14
CA VAL A 63 -17.53 -4.29 24.89
C VAL A 63 -17.37 -5.66 24.22
N ALA A 64 -18.46 -6.27 23.75
CA ALA A 64 -18.46 -7.60 23.14
C ALA A 64 -17.49 -7.75 21.96
N LYS A 65 -17.24 -6.67 21.20
CA LYS A 65 -16.27 -6.64 20.10
C LYS A 65 -14.86 -7.00 20.53
N HIS A 66 -14.48 -6.65 21.76
CA HIS A 66 -13.14 -6.82 22.31
C HIS A 66 -13.00 -8.05 23.22
N THR A 67 -14.08 -8.82 23.40
CA THR A 67 -14.09 -10.03 24.24
C THR A 67 -13.86 -11.29 23.43
N ASP A 68 -13.21 -12.29 24.04
CA ASP A 68 -13.04 -13.63 23.45
C ASP A 68 -14.23 -14.55 23.78
N LEU A 69 -14.79 -14.45 24.99
CA LEU A 69 -15.92 -15.23 25.49
C LEU A 69 -16.95 -14.30 26.14
N ILE A 70 -18.23 -14.67 26.02
CA ILE A 70 -19.35 -13.93 26.59
C ILE A 70 -20.23 -14.90 27.35
N TYR A 71 -20.37 -14.68 28.66
CA TYR A 71 -21.17 -15.53 29.54
C TYR A 71 -22.49 -14.88 29.91
N ILE A 72 -23.56 -15.62 29.66
CA ILE A 72 -24.93 -15.20 29.96
C ILE A 72 -25.45 -16.10 31.09
N PHE A 73 -25.72 -15.49 32.23
CA PHE A 73 -26.24 -16.18 33.40
C PHE A 73 -27.75 -15.98 33.53
N PHE A 74 -28.49 -17.08 33.58
CA PHE A 74 -29.89 -17.09 33.96
C PHE A 74 -30.03 -17.58 35.40
N ASP A 75 -30.91 -16.94 36.17
CA ASP A 75 -31.22 -17.35 37.54
C ASP A 75 -32.56 -18.08 37.57
N PRO A 76 -32.67 -19.28 38.16
CA PRO A 76 -33.92 -20.04 38.21
C PRO A 76 -35.00 -19.46 39.12
N ILE A 77 -34.62 -18.58 40.06
CA ILE A 77 -35.56 -17.94 41.00
C ILE A 77 -35.95 -16.54 40.48
N GLY A 78 -35.11 -15.92 39.66
CA GLY A 78 -35.37 -14.60 39.05
C GLY A 78 -36.30 -14.64 37.84
N GLN A 79 -36.79 -13.47 37.41
CA GLN A 79 -37.40 -13.29 36.08
C GLN A 79 -36.30 -13.42 35.00
N ALA A 80 -35.90 -14.65 34.69
CA ALA A 80 -34.82 -14.96 33.75
C ALA A 80 -35.07 -14.47 32.31
N LEU A 81 -36.31 -14.10 31.99
CA LEU A 81 -36.78 -13.85 30.62
C LEU A 81 -37.22 -12.40 30.41
N CYS A 82 -36.45 -11.46 30.91
CA CYS A 82 -36.66 -10.04 30.63
C CYS A 82 -36.43 -9.72 29.15
N ASP A 83 -37.32 -8.91 28.57
CA ASP A 83 -37.31 -8.49 27.17
C ASP A 83 -36.03 -7.73 26.81
N ARG A 84 -35.49 -6.90 27.72
CA ARG A 84 -34.22 -6.21 27.49
C ARG A 84 -33.05 -7.17 27.34
N THR A 85 -32.97 -8.20 28.20
CA THR A 85 -31.93 -9.23 28.09
C THR A 85 -32.08 -10.00 26.79
N MET A 86 -33.28 -10.38 26.41
CA MET A 86 -33.51 -11.09 25.15
C MET A 86 -33.11 -10.26 23.92
N LYS A 87 -33.41 -8.95 23.90
CA LYS A 87 -32.97 -8.05 22.82
C LYS A 87 -31.45 -7.95 22.72
N VAL A 88 -30.76 -7.86 23.85
CA VAL A 88 -29.28 -7.82 23.88
C VAL A 88 -28.72 -9.14 23.37
N ILE A 89 -29.26 -10.28 23.79
CA ILE A 89 -28.84 -11.61 23.31
C ILE A 89 -29.08 -11.75 21.80
N GLU A 90 -30.24 -11.32 21.29
CA GLU A 90 -30.55 -11.34 19.86
C GLU A 90 -29.52 -10.54 19.05
N ARG A 91 -29.15 -9.33 19.51
CA ARG A 91 -28.13 -8.50 18.86
C ARG A 91 -26.74 -9.11 18.99
N LEU A 92 -26.36 -9.64 20.16
CA LEU A 92 -25.08 -10.32 20.34
C LEU A 92 -24.96 -11.56 19.45
N ASN A 93 -26.04 -12.31 19.26
CA ASN A 93 -26.01 -13.50 18.42
C ASN A 93 -25.90 -13.18 16.92
N GLN A 94 -26.20 -11.96 16.47
CA GLN A 94 -26.01 -11.59 15.06
C GLN A 94 -24.52 -11.49 14.71
N ASP A 95 -23.72 -10.90 15.60
CA ASP A 95 -22.31 -10.57 15.32
C ASP A 95 -21.30 -11.45 16.06
N HIS A 96 -21.70 -12.14 17.14
CA HIS A 96 -20.81 -12.82 18.10
C HIS A 96 -21.36 -14.17 18.59
N ALA A 97 -22.15 -14.86 17.77
CA ALA A 97 -22.80 -16.14 18.13
C ALA A 97 -21.83 -17.20 18.70
N GLU A 98 -20.62 -17.26 18.17
CA GLU A 98 -19.58 -18.22 18.54
C GLU A 98 -18.97 -17.98 19.92
N LYS A 99 -19.09 -16.75 20.46
CA LYS A 99 -18.54 -16.35 21.76
C LYS A 99 -19.51 -16.59 22.91
N LEU A 100 -20.80 -16.77 22.60
CA LEU A 100 -21.87 -16.88 23.60
C LEU A 100 -21.84 -18.24 24.30
N ARG A 101 -21.87 -18.24 25.64
CA ARG A 101 -22.19 -19.40 26.47
C ARG A 101 -23.30 -19.05 27.44
N TYR A 102 -24.25 -19.97 27.58
CA TYR A 102 -25.41 -19.82 28.43
C TYR A 102 -25.25 -20.70 29.66
N PHE A 103 -25.56 -20.17 30.84
CA PHE A 103 -25.47 -20.90 32.10
C PHE A 103 -26.71 -20.69 32.93
N LEU A 104 -27.17 -21.76 33.59
CA LEU A 104 -28.11 -21.66 34.69
C LEU A 104 -27.33 -21.47 35.99
N SER A 105 -27.25 -20.24 36.45
CA SER A 105 -26.65 -19.89 37.73
C SER A 105 -27.52 -20.35 38.91
N LYS A 106 -26.94 -20.53 40.10
CA LYS A 106 -27.67 -20.87 41.34
C LYS A 106 -28.58 -22.11 41.21
N ALA A 107 -28.19 -23.06 40.37
CA ALA A 107 -28.97 -24.28 40.14
C ALA A 107 -29.17 -25.10 41.44
N ASP A 108 -28.27 -24.93 42.40
CA ASP A 108 -28.28 -25.53 43.74
C ASP A 108 -29.40 -25.01 44.65
N THR A 109 -29.95 -23.83 44.36
CA THR A 109 -31.03 -23.22 45.16
C THR A 109 -32.39 -23.84 44.89
N VAL A 110 -32.57 -24.56 43.78
CA VAL A 110 -33.81 -25.23 43.42
C VAL A 110 -33.76 -26.68 43.90
N PRO A 111 -34.46 -27.04 44.99
CA PRO A 111 -34.35 -28.38 45.58
C PRO A 111 -35.00 -29.47 44.72
N ASN A 112 -36.02 -29.11 43.93
CA ASN A 112 -36.78 -30.06 43.13
C ASN A 112 -36.23 -30.15 41.71
N GLU A 113 -35.78 -31.34 41.30
CA GLU A 113 -35.37 -31.65 39.92
C GLU A 113 -36.41 -31.23 38.88
N ARG A 114 -37.68 -31.58 39.13
CA ARG A 114 -38.77 -31.30 38.19
C ARG A 114 -39.00 -29.81 37.96
N ASP A 115 -38.85 -29.00 39.00
CA ASP A 115 -39.07 -27.55 38.88
C ASP A 115 -37.88 -26.90 38.17
N ARG A 116 -36.66 -27.39 38.42
CA ARG A 116 -35.47 -26.96 37.69
C ARG A 116 -35.54 -27.31 36.21
N GLN A 117 -35.96 -28.54 35.88
CA GLN A 117 -36.15 -28.96 34.48
C GLN A 117 -37.19 -28.10 33.77
N LYS A 118 -38.29 -27.71 34.43
CA LYS A 118 -39.27 -26.78 33.85
C LYS A 118 -38.64 -25.42 33.53
N VAL A 119 -37.84 -24.88 34.44
CA VAL A 119 -37.15 -23.60 34.23
C VAL A 119 -36.18 -23.69 33.06
N VAL A 120 -35.35 -24.74 33.01
CA VAL A 120 -34.42 -24.97 31.89
C VAL A 120 -35.18 -25.04 30.56
N VAL A 121 -36.24 -25.85 30.50
CA VAL A 121 -37.07 -25.99 29.29
C VAL A 121 -37.68 -24.64 28.89
N GLN A 122 -38.19 -23.87 29.85
CA GLN A 122 -38.78 -22.56 29.57
C GLN A 122 -37.74 -21.58 28.99
N ILE A 123 -36.53 -21.54 29.56
CA ILE A 123 -35.45 -20.67 29.08
C ILE A 123 -34.99 -21.11 27.69
N THR A 124 -34.70 -22.40 27.50
CA THR A 124 -34.25 -22.94 26.22
C THR A 124 -35.31 -22.74 25.13
N GLN A 125 -36.60 -22.90 25.44
CA GLN A 125 -37.68 -22.61 24.49
C GLN A 125 -37.71 -21.14 24.11
N ASN A 126 -37.62 -20.22 25.08
CA ASN A 126 -37.61 -18.79 24.79
C ASN A 126 -36.40 -18.38 23.94
N LEU A 127 -35.20 -18.87 24.30
CA LEU A 127 -33.98 -18.67 23.52
C LEU A 127 -34.12 -19.22 22.10
N SER A 128 -34.54 -20.48 21.95
CA SER A 128 -34.65 -21.14 20.64
C SER A 128 -35.66 -20.46 19.69
N SER A 129 -36.67 -19.77 20.23
CA SER A 129 -37.64 -19.01 19.44
C SER A 129 -37.07 -17.72 18.85
N ARG A 130 -36.01 -17.17 19.45
CA ARG A 130 -35.42 -15.87 19.11
C ARG A 130 -34.03 -16.00 18.47
N VAL A 131 -33.30 -17.06 18.83
CA VAL A 131 -31.90 -17.28 18.46
C VAL A 131 -31.73 -18.64 17.77
N ARG A 132 -31.14 -18.64 16.57
CA ARG A 132 -30.86 -19.86 15.78
C ARG A 132 -29.41 -20.33 15.96
N ASN A 133 -29.00 -20.57 17.19
CA ASN A 133 -27.63 -21.01 17.50
C ASN A 133 -27.65 -22.40 18.14
N ALA A 134 -26.81 -23.32 17.67
CA ALA A 134 -26.71 -24.68 18.20
C ALA A 134 -26.32 -24.71 19.70
N HIS A 135 -25.54 -23.72 20.15
CA HIS A 135 -25.14 -23.61 21.55
C HIS A 135 -26.24 -23.06 22.47
N ALA A 136 -27.32 -22.50 21.91
CA ALA A 136 -28.47 -22.02 22.70
C ALA A 136 -29.35 -23.15 23.26
N PHE A 137 -29.11 -24.40 22.82
CA PHE A 137 -29.84 -25.58 23.28
C PHE A 137 -29.25 -26.22 24.53
N GLU A 138 -28.01 -25.87 24.89
CA GLU A 138 -27.34 -26.38 26.07
C GLU A 138 -27.32 -25.31 27.16
N LEU A 139 -28.03 -25.57 28.25
CA LEU A 139 -28.08 -24.69 29.43
C LEU A 139 -27.53 -25.43 30.66
N PRO A 140 -26.20 -25.62 30.74
CA PRO A 140 -25.56 -26.31 31.85
C PRO A 140 -25.73 -25.55 33.18
N SER A 141 -25.74 -26.31 34.27
CA SER A 141 -25.84 -25.78 35.63
C SER A 141 -24.49 -25.31 36.14
N LEU A 142 -24.45 -24.08 36.65
CA LEU A 142 -23.26 -23.48 37.25
C LEU A 142 -23.61 -22.96 38.66
N TYR A 143 -22.81 -23.36 39.64
CA TYR A 143 -22.94 -22.87 41.01
C TYR A 143 -21.56 -22.77 41.67
N ILE A 144 -21.45 -21.97 42.73
CA ILE A 144 -20.20 -21.82 43.47
C ILE A 144 -20.16 -22.88 44.57
N PRO A 145 -19.19 -23.82 44.56
CA PRO A 145 -19.06 -24.82 45.62
C PRO A 145 -18.86 -24.17 46.99
N GLY A 146 -19.51 -24.69 48.03
CA GLY A 146 -19.33 -24.22 49.42
C GLY A 146 -20.23 -23.06 49.87
N CYS A 147 -21.02 -22.45 48.98
CA CYS A 147 -22.03 -21.44 49.35
C CYS A 147 -23.36 -22.06 49.84
N SER A 148 -23.57 -23.36 49.65
CA SER A 148 -24.79 -24.08 50.04
C SER A 148 -24.41 -25.29 50.90
N GLU A 149 -24.98 -25.41 52.10
CA GLU A 149 -24.70 -26.50 53.06
C GLU A 149 -25.15 -27.89 52.57
N LYS A 150 -25.87 -27.96 51.43
CA LYS A 150 -26.40 -29.20 50.88
C LYS A 150 -25.44 -29.75 49.81
N LEU A 151 -25.08 -31.03 49.93
CA LEU A 151 -24.51 -31.79 48.81
C LEU A 151 -25.52 -31.79 47.66
N CYS A 152 -25.32 -30.90 46.70
CA CYS A 152 -26.15 -30.86 45.51
C CYS A 152 -25.71 -32.02 44.60
N SER A 153 -26.64 -32.93 44.28
CA SER A 153 -26.40 -34.06 43.37
C SER A 153 -26.26 -33.64 41.89
N ILE A 154 -25.98 -32.36 41.64
CA ILE A 154 -26.01 -31.75 40.30
C ILE A 154 -24.57 -31.56 39.85
N ASP A 155 -24.26 -32.08 38.66
CA ASP A 155 -22.97 -31.88 38.02
C ASP A 155 -22.72 -30.39 37.77
N ASN A 156 -21.62 -29.88 38.32
CA ASN A 156 -21.21 -28.51 38.15
C ASN A 156 -20.31 -28.40 36.93
N ILE A 157 -20.67 -27.53 35.98
CA ILE A 157 -19.87 -27.31 34.76
C ILE A 157 -18.63 -26.44 35.01
N LEU A 158 -18.42 -25.94 36.23
CA LEU A 158 -17.35 -24.98 36.55
C LEU A 158 -15.97 -25.44 36.08
N ASP A 159 -15.59 -26.70 36.30
CA ASP A 159 -14.29 -27.22 35.87
C ASP A 159 -14.17 -27.28 34.34
N ALA A 160 -15.24 -27.68 33.64
CA ALA A 160 -15.28 -27.69 32.19
C ALA A 160 -15.19 -26.27 31.62
N THR A 161 -15.89 -25.30 32.22
CA THR A 161 -15.79 -23.88 31.84
C THR A 161 -14.36 -23.35 32.05
N CYS A 162 -13.70 -23.72 33.15
CA CYS A 162 -12.31 -23.33 33.37
C CYS A 162 -11.35 -23.95 32.34
N HIS A 163 -11.59 -25.20 31.93
CA HIS A 163 -10.83 -25.81 30.84
C HIS A 163 -11.06 -25.11 29.49
N GLU A 164 -12.29 -24.68 29.20
CA GLU A 164 -12.60 -23.90 27.99
C GLU A 164 -11.89 -22.53 28.00
N MET A 165 -11.89 -21.83 29.14
CA MET A 165 -11.13 -20.58 29.30
C MET A 165 -9.66 -20.80 28.98
N GLN A 166 -9.06 -21.85 29.55
CA GLN A 166 -7.65 -22.19 29.30
C GLN A 166 -7.40 -22.46 27.81
N GLN A 167 -8.26 -23.24 27.17
CA GLN A 167 -8.13 -23.52 25.74
C GLN A 167 -8.23 -22.23 24.91
N THR A 168 -9.12 -21.32 25.29
CA THR A 168 -9.29 -20.03 24.61
C THR A 168 -8.06 -19.14 24.76
N ILE A 169 -7.45 -19.11 25.96
CA ILE A 169 -6.17 -18.42 26.19
C ILE A 169 -5.09 -18.99 25.26
N ASN A 170 -4.94 -20.32 25.25
CA ASN A 170 -3.93 -20.99 24.43
C ASN A 170 -4.12 -20.67 22.95
N GLN A 171 -5.37 -20.69 22.48
CA GLN A 171 -5.70 -20.36 21.09
C GLN A 171 -5.45 -18.88 20.78
N SER A 172 -5.79 -17.97 21.70
CA SER A 172 -5.58 -16.53 21.53
C SER A 172 -4.08 -16.18 21.46
N VAL A 173 -3.28 -16.74 22.37
CA VAL A 173 -1.81 -16.59 22.36
C VAL A 173 -1.23 -17.07 21.04
N GLN A 174 -1.60 -18.28 20.60
CA GLN A 174 -1.13 -18.83 19.33
C GLN A 174 -1.55 -17.96 18.14
N ASN A 175 -2.82 -17.55 18.09
CA ASN A 175 -3.34 -16.69 17.03
C ASN A 175 -2.59 -15.36 16.96
N ASN A 176 -2.31 -14.73 18.11
CA ASN A 176 -1.61 -13.46 18.17
C ASN A 176 -0.14 -13.59 17.73
N LEU A 177 0.55 -14.65 18.15
CA LEU A 177 1.92 -14.91 17.71
C LEU A 177 2.01 -15.27 16.22
N ASN A 178 1.00 -15.96 15.68
CA ASN A 178 0.91 -16.27 14.25
C ASN A 178 0.60 -15.02 13.41
N LYS A 179 -0.31 -14.16 13.87
CA LYS A 179 -0.58 -12.86 13.27
C LYS A 179 0.67 -11.98 13.25
N LEU A 180 1.39 -11.90 14.38
CA LEU A 180 2.65 -11.16 14.48
C LEU A 180 3.67 -11.62 13.43
N GLU A 181 3.84 -12.94 13.26
CA GLU A 181 4.75 -13.48 12.24
C GLU A 181 4.28 -13.14 10.81
N ALA A 182 2.99 -13.29 10.53
CA ALA A 182 2.42 -12.94 9.23
C ALA A 182 2.62 -11.45 8.90
N ASP A 183 2.42 -10.57 9.89
CA ASP A 183 2.63 -9.13 9.75
C ASP A 183 4.11 -8.80 9.53
N CYS A 184 5.02 -9.45 10.24
CA CYS A 184 6.46 -9.31 10.02
C CYS A 184 6.84 -9.69 8.58
N LYS A 185 6.33 -10.82 8.08
CA LYS A 185 6.55 -11.26 6.69
C LYS A 185 5.96 -10.27 5.69
N ARG A 186 4.76 -9.75 5.96
CA ARG A 186 4.11 -8.75 5.10
C ARG A 186 4.93 -7.46 4.99
N VAL A 187 5.45 -6.97 6.12
CA VAL A 187 6.34 -5.80 6.16
C VAL A 187 7.60 -6.05 5.35
N SER A 188 8.26 -7.20 5.53
CA SER A 188 9.45 -7.56 4.75
C SER A 188 9.17 -7.64 3.25
N ASN A 189 8.12 -8.36 2.85
CA ASN A 189 7.75 -8.50 1.44
C ASN A 189 7.48 -7.13 0.81
N ARG A 190 6.81 -6.23 1.54
CA ARG A 190 6.55 -4.87 1.06
C ARG A 190 7.84 -4.06 0.92
N ILE A 191 8.81 -4.24 1.82
CA ILE A 191 10.13 -3.63 1.70
C ILE A 191 10.87 -4.17 0.45
N ASP A 192 10.83 -5.47 0.21
CA ASP A 192 11.44 -6.10 -0.96
C ASP A 192 10.83 -5.60 -2.27
N GLU A 193 9.50 -5.45 -2.32
CA GLU A 193 8.78 -4.83 -3.44
C GLU A 193 9.30 -3.41 -3.71
N LEU A 194 9.40 -2.56 -2.68
CA LEU A 194 9.88 -1.18 -2.82
C LEU A 194 11.34 -1.14 -3.30
N LEU A 195 12.20 -2.00 -2.76
CA LEU A 195 13.60 -2.10 -3.19
C LEU A 195 13.74 -2.62 -4.62
N SER A 196 12.88 -3.56 -5.04
CA SER A 196 12.89 -4.07 -6.42
C SER A 196 12.38 -3.03 -7.42
N ALA A 197 11.32 -2.29 -7.08
CA ALA A 197 10.81 -1.18 -7.88
C ALA A 197 11.88 -0.08 -8.05
N ASP A 198 12.62 0.25 -6.98
CA ASP A 198 13.73 1.21 -7.05
C ASP A 198 14.87 0.73 -7.95
N LYS A 199 15.24 -0.57 -7.90
CA LYS A 199 16.25 -1.14 -8.82
C LYS A 199 15.81 -1.01 -10.28
N ILE A 200 14.54 -1.24 -10.57
CA ILE A 200 13.96 -1.08 -11.91
C ILE A 200 14.00 0.40 -12.33
N ALA A 201 13.57 1.31 -11.45
CA ALA A 201 13.61 2.76 -11.70
C ALA A 201 15.03 3.27 -11.93
N ARG A 202 16.02 2.80 -11.16
CA ARG A 202 17.45 3.13 -11.38
C ARG A 202 17.96 2.65 -12.73
N ARG A 203 17.62 1.42 -13.12
CA ARG A 203 18.00 0.88 -14.44
C ARG A 203 17.33 1.65 -15.58
N HIS A 204 16.05 1.99 -15.42
CA HIS A 204 15.31 2.81 -16.37
C HIS A 204 15.95 4.19 -16.52
N ASN A 205 16.19 4.89 -15.42
CA ASN A 205 16.78 6.22 -15.41
C ASN A 205 18.20 6.23 -15.99
N ARG A 206 19.02 5.20 -15.73
CA ARG A 206 20.35 5.09 -16.35
C ARG A 206 20.26 4.95 -17.86
N ARG A 207 19.28 4.18 -18.36
CA ARG A 207 19.03 4.02 -19.80
C ARG A 207 18.46 5.29 -20.42
N ALA A 208 17.47 5.92 -19.77
CA ALA A 208 16.88 7.18 -20.20
C ALA A 208 17.95 8.29 -20.26
N PHE A 209 18.78 8.40 -19.23
CA PHE A 209 19.91 9.32 -19.19
C PHE A 209 20.90 9.07 -20.33
N CYS A 210 21.33 7.82 -20.53
CA CYS A 210 22.28 7.48 -21.61
C CYS A 210 21.69 7.75 -23.00
N ARG A 211 20.42 7.38 -23.23
CA ARG A 211 19.74 7.62 -24.51
C ARG A 211 19.58 9.12 -24.78
N GLY A 212 19.08 9.87 -23.80
CA GLY A 212 18.96 11.32 -23.87
C GLY A 212 20.31 12.01 -24.09
N PHE A 213 21.37 11.55 -23.40
CA PHE A 213 22.71 12.10 -23.56
C PHE A 213 23.28 11.84 -24.96
N VAL A 214 23.12 10.63 -25.51
CA VAL A 214 23.55 10.32 -26.88
C VAL A 214 22.77 11.15 -27.90
N THR A 215 21.45 11.31 -27.74
CA THR A 215 20.65 12.15 -28.64
C THR A 215 21.02 13.63 -28.53
N PHE A 216 21.36 14.11 -27.33
CA PHE A 216 21.86 15.46 -27.11
C PHE A 216 23.20 15.67 -27.83
N LEU A 217 24.15 14.74 -27.68
CA LEU A 217 25.46 14.83 -28.33
C LEU A 217 25.33 14.77 -29.86
N ALA A 218 24.45 13.92 -30.38
CA ALA A 218 24.14 13.87 -31.81
C ALA A 218 23.53 15.20 -32.30
N SER A 219 22.68 15.84 -31.50
CA SER A 219 22.12 17.15 -31.85
C SER A 219 23.19 18.24 -32.01
N LEU A 220 24.30 18.18 -31.26
CA LEU A 220 25.40 19.16 -31.35
C LEU A 220 26.22 19.05 -32.63
N ILE A 221 26.13 17.94 -33.37
CA ILE A 221 26.84 17.76 -34.65
C ILE A 221 26.27 18.71 -35.71
N ALA A 222 24.95 18.90 -35.77
CA ALA A 222 24.30 19.77 -36.75
C ALA A 222 24.79 21.24 -36.70
N PRO A 223 24.82 21.94 -35.54
CA PRO A 223 25.37 23.29 -35.47
C PRO A 223 26.89 23.34 -35.67
N LEU A 224 27.64 22.31 -35.30
CA LEU A 224 29.08 22.24 -35.58
C LEU A 224 29.38 22.16 -37.09
N LEU A 225 28.63 21.32 -37.82
CA LEU A 225 28.71 21.24 -39.28
C LEU A 225 28.32 22.57 -39.94
N LEU A 226 27.30 23.24 -39.41
CA LEU A 226 26.87 24.56 -39.87
C LEU A 226 27.96 25.62 -39.70
N VAL A 227 28.64 25.64 -38.53
CA VAL A 227 29.77 26.54 -38.28
C VAL A 227 30.96 26.20 -39.18
N ALA A 228 31.31 24.93 -39.34
CA ALA A 228 32.38 24.50 -40.24
C ALA A 228 32.12 24.90 -41.70
N PHE A 229 30.87 24.75 -42.15
CA PHE A 229 30.42 25.18 -43.47
C PHE A 229 30.51 26.70 -43.64
N LEU A 230 30.06 27.49 -42.66
CA LEU A 230 30.14 28.96 -42.70
C LEU A 230 31.59 29.46 -42.67
N ILE A 231 32.46 28.83 -41.88
CA ILE A 231 33.90 29.13 -41.83
C ILE A 231 34.55 28.90 -43.19
N HIS A 232 34.23 27.78 -43.84
CA HIS A 232 34.73 27.47 -45.18
C HIS A 232 34.25 28.51 -46.20
N ARG A 233 32.95 28.84 -46.21
CA ARG A 233 32.34 29.76 -47.18
C ARG A 233 32.78 31.22 -47.01
N THR A 234 33.00 31.67 -45.77
CA THR A 234 33.42 33.06 -45.49
C THR A 234 34.93 33.26 -45.65
N GLY A 235 35.71 32.19 -45.87
CA GLY A 235 37.16 32.26 -46.03
C GLY A 235 37.87 32.85 -44.81
N LEU A 236 37.22 32.84 -43.64
CA LEU A 236 37.67 33.59 -42.46
C LEU A 236 38.98 33.05 -41.85
N ILE A 237 39.39 31.85 -42.24
CA ILE A 237 40.66 31.25 -41.81
C ILE A 237 41.68 31.40 -42.93
N LYS A 238 42.66 32.28 -42.71
CA LYS A 238 43.89 32.29 -43.49
C LYS A 238 44.53 30.90 -43.39
N HIS A 239 44.90 30.33 -44.54
CA HIS A 239 45.44 28.97 -44.75
C HIS A 239 46.62 28.56 -43.84
N GLU A 240 47.21 29.46 -43.06
CA GLU A 240 48.39 29.23 -42.21
C GLU A 240 48.12 28.45 -40.92
N LEU A 241 46.89 28.44 -40.36
CA LEU A 241 46.63 27.78 -39.06
C LEU A 241 46.01 26.38 -39.19
N LEU A 242 45.36 26.08 -40.32
CA LEU A 242 44.54 24.86 -40.50
C LEU A 242 45.32 23.67 -41.10
N THR A 243 46.40 23.96 -41.82
CA THR A 243 47.33 22.96 -42.38
C THR A 243 48.17 22.24 -41.31
N ALA A 244 48.19 22.75 -40.07
CA ALA A 244 48.93 22.15 -38.96
C ALA A 244 48.26 20.90 -38.36
N THR A 245 46.98 20.63 -38.65
CA THR A 245 46.22 19.56 -37.97
C THR A 245 45.32 18.70 -38.86
N ILE A 246 45.00 19.11 -40.10
CA ILE A 246 44.09 18.36 -40.97
C ILE A 246 44.74 18.15 -42.36
N PRO A 247 44.79 16.91 -42.88
CA PRO A 247 45.37 16.62 -44.20
C PRO A 247 44.64 17.36 -45.34
N GLU A 248 45.39 17.95 -46.27
CA GLU A 248 44.86 18.78 -47.37
C GLU A 248 43.81 18.08 -48.25
N HIS A 249 43.93 16.75 -48.44
CA HIS A 249 43.00 15.97 -49.26
C HIS A 249 41.59 15.87 -48.63
N MET A 250 41.47 15.94 -47.31
CA MET A 250 40.18 15.90 -46.60
C MET A 250 39.46 17.25 -46.66
N LEU A 251 40.22 18.34 -46.67
CA LEU A 251 39.68 19.70 -46.81
C LEU A 251 39.16 19.96 -48.22
N ALA A 252 39.90 19.52 -49.25
CA ALA A 252 39.47 19.65 -50.65
C ALA A 252 38.17 18.86 -50.91
N HIS A 253 38.12 17.59 -50.48
CA HIS A 253 36.92 16.77 -50.64
C HIS A 253 35.71 17.34 -49.90
N PHE A 254 35.92 17.96 -48.73
CA PHE A 254 34.85 18.62 -47.97
C PHE A 254 34.34 19.89 -48.66
N GLY A 255 35.23 20.71 -49.23
CA GLY A 255 34.86 21.88 -50.01
C GLY A 255 34.04 21.50 -51.24
N ASP A 256 34.50 20.52 -52.03
CA ASP A 256 33.82 20.05 -53.24
C ASP A 256 32.42 19.50 -52.93
N THR A 257 32.25 18.80 -51.81
CA THR A 257 30.92 18.31 -51.40
C THR A 257 30.01 19.42 -50.89
N CYS A 258 30.55 20.43 -50.21
CA CYS A 258 29.79 21.59 -49.75
C CYS A 258 29.29 22.44 -50.92
N ASP A 259 30.14 22.64 -51.93
CA ASP A 259 29.82 23.42 -53.13
C ASP A 259 28.84 22.70 -54.06
N ALA A 260 28.87 21.36 -54.10
CA ALA A 260 27.87 20.57 -54.84
C ALA A 260 26.45 20.66 -54.23
N ILE A 261 26.33 20.97 -52.94
CA ILE A 261 25.05 20.96 -52.21
C ILE A 261 24.31 22.30 -52.33
N VAL A 262 25.04 23.43 -52.42
CA VAL A 262 24.45 24.77 -52.41
C VAL A 262 24.44 25.38 -53.80
N ALA A 263 23.26 25.80 -54.27
CA ALA A 263 23.14 26.47 -55.57
C ALA A 263 23.93 27.79 -55.60
N PRO A 264 24.63 28.11 -56.70
CA PRO A 264 25.30 29.39 -56.86
C PRO A 264 24.27 30.52 -56.74
N GLU A 265 24.63 31.56 -55.99
CA GLU A 265 23.78 32.73 -55.77
C GLU A 265 23.48 33.40 -57.12
N PRO A 266 22.21 33.73 -57.45
CA PRO A 266 21.91 34.43 -58.69
C PRO A 266 22.57 35.80 -58.60
N ALA A 267 23.59 36.03 -59.43
CA ALA A 267 24.24 37.32 -59.56
C ALA A 267 23.17 38.40 -59.75
N ALA A 268 23.16 39.39 -58.85
CA ALA A 268 22.24 40.51 -58.89
C ALA A 268 22.27 41.14 -60.29
N ALA A 269 21.17 41.03 -61.03
CA ALA A 269 21.00 41.63 -62.33
C ALA A 269 21.06 43.15 -62.19
N THR A 270 22.19 43.73 -62.59
CA THR A 270 22.40 45.17 -62.71
C THR A 270 21.42 45.70 -63.76
N ALA A 271 20.40 46.44 -63.31
CA ALA A 271 19.47 47.14 -64.18
C ALA A 271 20.09 48.42 -64.73
N LEU A 272 20.13 48.59 -66.06
CA LEU A 272 20.23 49.88 -66.77
C LEU A 272 19.47 49.81 -68.13
N PRO A 273 19.04 50.95 -68.70
CA PRO A 273 17.76 51.05 -69.43
C PRO A 273 17.87 51.32 -70.95
N ALA A 274 16.74 51.08 -71.62
CA ALA A 274 16.13 51.75 -72.78
C ALA A 274 16.97 52.19 -74.01
N GLY A 275 16.55 51.74 -75.22
CA GLY A 275 16.75 52.48 -76.47
C GLY A 275 16.69 51.69 -77.78
N SER A 276 15.69 52.02 -78.64
CA SER A 276 15.61 51.98 -80.13
C SER A 276 15.91 50.68 -80.89
N ILE A 277 14.95 50.03 -81.58
CA ILE A 277 14.30 50.29 -82.90
C ILE A 277 15.09 49.75 -84.12
N ASP A 278 14.35 48.95 -84.92
CA ASP A 278 14.51 48.57 -86.35
C ASP A 278 15.67 47.68 -86.80
N GLU A 279 15.57 46.93 -87.89
CA GLU A 279 14.49 46.23 -88.62
C GLU A 279 15.23 45.41 -89.69
N THR A 280 14.72 44.22 -90.00
CA THR A 280 14.76 43.54 -91.31
C THR A 280 16.03 42.90 -91.93
N LEU A 281 15.79 41.63 -92.32
CA LEU A 281 16.06 40.97 -93.61
C LEU A 281 17.50 40.55 -93.99
N GLY A 282 17.66 39.23 -94.19
CA GLY A 282 18.35 38.72 -95.37
C GLY A 282 19.28 37.51 -95.21
N VAL A 283 18.72 36.30 -95.42
CA VAL A 283 19.19 35.22 -96.32
C VAL A 283 20.61 34.62 -96.20
N GLU A 284 20.59 33.28 -96.15
CA GLU A 284 21.54 32.26 -96.67
C GLU A 284 22.65 31.60 -95.83
N SER A 285 22.52 30.26 -95.86
CA SER A 285 23.53 29.21 -96.03
C SER A 285 24.40 28.73 -94.86
N ALA A 286 24.12 27.45 -94.54
CA ALA A 286 25.03 26.36 -94.18
C ALA A 286 26.51 26.69 -93.95
N ASP A 287 27.07 26.28 -92.82
CA ASP A 287 27.78 24.99 -92.79
C ASP A 287 28.07 24.52 -91.35
N HIS A 288 28.33 23.21 -91.27
CA HIS A 288 28.74 22.42 -90.12
C HIS A 288 29.81 23.05 -89.22
N THR A 289 29.73 22.82 -87.90
CA THR A 289 30.58 21.84 -87.17
C THR A 289 30.46 21.96 -85.64
N HIS A 290 30.42 20.79 -84.99
CA HIS A 290 30.95 20.44 -83.67
C HIS A 290 31.02 21.48 -82.55
N ALA A 291 30.24 21.28 -81.48
CA ALA A 291 30.71 21.56 -80.12
C ALA A 291 29.92 20.75 -79.08
N THR A 292 30.57 19.70 -78.57
CA THR A 292 30.64 19.32 -77.15
C THR A 292 29.38 19.49 -76.29
N THR A 293 28.71 18.35 -76.10
CA THR A 293 28.10 17.95 -74.85
C THR A 293 29.00 18.23 -73.64
N GLY A 294 28.41 18.82 -72.58
CA GLY A 294 28.95 18.68 -71.22
C GLY A 294 29.34 19.98 -70.50
N THR A 295 28.42 20.92 -70.33
CA THR A 295 28.44 21.81 -69.16
C THR A 295 27.15 21.57 -68.38
N GLY A 296 27.17 20.50 -67.59
CA GLY A 296 26.18 20.32 -66.53
C GLY A 296 26.35 21.47 -65.55
N ALA A 297 25.53 22.50 -65.68
CA ALA A 297 25.31 23.45 -64.61
C ALA A 297 24.81 22.63 -63.42
N SER A 298 25.70 22.34 -62.48
CA SER A 298 25.40 21.66 -61.23
C SER A 298 24.31 22.45 -60.54
N SER A 299 23.08 22.00 -60.72
CA SER A 299 21.89 22.60 -60.16
C SER A 299 21.95 22.27 -58.68
N GLY A 300 22.57 23.15 -57.88
CA GLY A 300 22.66 22.92 -56.44
C GLY A 300 21.25 22.66 -55.90
N LEU A 301 21.13 21.61 -55.09
CA LEU A 301 19.83 21.04 -54.73
C LEU A 301 19.03 21.94 -53.77
N LEU A 302 19.72 22.80 -53.02
CA LEU A 302 19.15 23.67 -51.99
C LEU A 302 19.77 25.08 -52.04
N THR A 303 18.95 26.09 -51.77
CA THR A 303 19.47 27.44 -51.48
C THR A 303 20.07 27.48 -50.07
N LEU A 304 21.09 28.30 -49.85
CA LEU A 304 21.72 28.49 -48.53
C LEU A 304 20.71 28.72 -47.37
N PRO A 305 19.70 29.61 -47.49
CA PRO A 305 18.71 29.77 -46.43
C PRO A 305 17.92 28.49 -46.16
N GLN A 306 17.56 27.70 -47.19
CA GLN A 306 16.88 26.42 -46.99
C GLN A 306 17.75 25.41 -46.24
N LEU A 307 19.06 25.36 -46.49
CA LEU A 307 20.00 24.53 -45.74
C LEU A 307 20.10 24.96 -44.28
N MET A 308 20.16 26.26 -44.01
CA MET A 308 20.20 26.82 -42.65
C MET A 308 18.92 26.52 -41.86
N PHE A 309 17.75 26.77 -42.46
CA PHE A 309 16.47 26.46 -41.82
C PHE A 309 16.26 24.96 -41.62
N GLY A 310 16.71 24.12 -42.57
CA GLY A 310 16.64 22.67 -42.47
C GLY A 310 17.51 22.11 -41.33
N LEU A 311 18.76 22.56 -41.23
CA LEU A 311 19.67 22.16 -40.15
C LEU A 311 19.19 22.66 -38.79
N LEU A 312 18.70 23.90 -38.71
CA LEU A 312 18.12 24.46 -37.48
C LEU A 312 16.86 23.69 -37.05
N GLY A 313 15.98 23.35 -37.99
CA GLY A 313 14.79 22.54 -37.72
C GLY A 313 15.15 21.13 -37.23
N CYS A 314 16.15 20.49 -37.84
CA CYS A 314 16.67 19.19 -37.42
C CYS A 314 17.26 19.25 -35.99
N PHE A 315 18.05 20.30 -35.71
CA PHE A 315 18.60 20.54 -34.38
C PHE A 315 17.51 20.69 -33.30
N LEU A 316 16.49 21.51 -33.56
CA LEU A 316 15.39 21.74 -32.62
C LEU A 316 14.56 20.46 -32.41
N ALA A 317 14.29 19.69 -33.46
CA ALA A 317 13.60 18.41 -33.36
C ALA A 317 14.38 17.40 -32.50
N LEU A 318 15.70 17.29 -32.71
CA LEU A 318 16.57 16.42 -31.91
C LEU A 318 16.66 16.88 -30.45
N GLN A 319 16.68 18.19 -30.19
CA GLN A 319 16.64 18.75 -28.83
C GLN A 319 15.31 18.44 -28.12
N MET A 320 14.17 18.54 -28.80
CA MET A 320 12.88 18.15 -28.24
C MET A 320 12.83 16.64 -27.94
N LEU A 321 13.31 15.81 -28.87
CA LEU A 321 13.37 14.36 -28.66
C LEU A 321 14.29 14.01 -27.48
N SER A 322 15.44 14.66 -27.35
CA SER A 322 16.35 14.49 -26.23
C SER A 322 15.69 14.83 -24.89
N ARG A 323 14.88 15.89 -24.84
CA ARG A 323 14.12 16.27 -23.64
C ARG A 323 13.05 15.24 -23.29
N MET A 324 12.34 14.71 -24.28
CA MET A 324 11.33 13.65 -24.05
C MET A 324 11.96 12.35 -23.55
N LEU A 325 13.15 12.00 -24.04
CA LEU A 325 13.88 10.80 -23.62
C LEU A 325 14.50 10.91 -22.21
N TRP A 326 14.53 12.11 -21.62
CA TRP A 326 15.02 12.37 -20.26
C TRP A 326 13.95 12.28 -19.16
N GLN A 327 12.78 11.70 -19.44
CA GLN A 327 11.81 11.43 -18.37
C GLN A 327 12.37 10.46 -17.33
N LEU A 328 12.73 11.00 -16.17
CA LEU A 328 13.26 10.27 -15.02
C LEU A 328 12.11 9.85 -14.11
N SER A 329 12.11 8.59 -13.71
CA SER A 329 11.22 8.08 -12.66
C SER A 329 11.73 8.47 -11.28
N PRO A 330 10.85 8.68 -10.28
CA PRO A 330 11.29 8.92 -8.91
C PRO A 330 12.09 7.73 -8.36
N GLN A 331 13.12 8.01 -7.57
CA GLN A 331 14.01 7.01 -6.95
C GLN A 331 14.04 7.22 -5.45
N LEU A 332 14.23 6.13 -4.70
CA LEU A 332 14.48 6.22 -3.26
C LEU A 332 15.87 6.81 -3.00
N ALA A 333 15.94 7.67 -1.99
CA ALA A 333 17.22 8.17 -1.51
C ALA A 333 18.03 7.02 -0.88
N LYS A 334 19.37 7.06 -0.99
CA LYS A 334 20.25 6.06 -0.34
C LYS A 334 20.00 5.93 1.17
N LYS A 335 19.61 7.03 1.81
CA LYS A 335 19.24 7.07 3.23
C LYS A 335 17.97 6.25 3.50
N GLU A 336 16.96 6.38 2.65
CA GLU A 336 15.70 5.65 2.75
C GLU A 336 15.91 4.17 2.46
N GLU A 337 16.72 3.83 1.44
CA GLU A 337 17.10 2.45 1.13
C GLU A 337 17.79 1.78 2.35
N LYS A 338 18.72 2.48 3.00
CA LYS A 338 19.40 2.00 4.21
C LYS A 338 18.42 1.83 5.37
N HIS A 339 17.50 2.79 5.54
CA HIS A 339 16.49 2.72 6.59
C HIS A 339 15.55 1.52 6.40
N LEU A 340 15.02 1.31 5.19
CA LEU A 340 14.16 0.18 4.87
C LEU A 340 14.84 -1.17 5.15
N LYS A 341 16.11 -1.31 4.74
CA LYS A 341 16.90 -2.52 5.05
C LYS A 341 17.12 -2.72 6.54
N ALA A 342 17.40 -1.65 7.29
CA ALA A 342 17.54 -1.72 8.74
C ALA A 342 16.22 -2.12 9.42
N THR A 343 15.09 -1.56 8.97
CA THR A 343 13.75 -1.95 9.45
C THR A 343 13.45 -3.42 9.15
N GLN A 344 13.75 -3.89 7.94
CA GLN A 344 13.58 -5.29 7.56
C GLN A 344 14.41 -6.23 8.45
N GLN A 345 15.68 -5.89 8.68
CA GLN A 345 16.58 -6.68 9.53
C GLN A 345 16.08 -6.72 10.97
N PHE A 346 15.65 -5.57 11.51
CA PHE A 346 15.08 -5.49 12.86
C PHE A 346 13.83 -6.37 12.99
N VAL A 347 12.89 -6.28 12.04
CA VAL A 347 11.65 -7.07 12.07
C VAL A 347 11.94 -8.57 11.94
N MET A 348 12.86 -8.97 11.06
CA MET A 348 13.15 -10.38 10.83
C MET A 348 14.02 -11.02 11.90
N THR A 349 14.88 -10.24 12.56
CA THR A 349 15.81 -10.78 13.57
C THR A 349 15.22 -10.60 14.96
N GLU A 350 15.06 -9.35 15.40
CA GLU A 350 14.71 -9.03 16.79
C GLU A 350 13.27 -9.41 17.14
N VAL A 351 12.31 -9.10 16.26
CA VAL A 351 10.89 -9.32 16.57
C VAL A 351 10.53 -10.81 16.51
N LEU A 352 11.03 -11.55 15.51
CA LEU A 352 10.80 -12.99 15.40
C LEU A 352 11.54 -13.79 16.48
N GLU A 353 12.75 -13.38 16.86
CA GLU A 353 13.45 -13.98 17.99
C GLU A 353 12.71 -13.71 19.31
N THR A 354 12.20 -12.49 19.49
CA THR A 354 11.35 -12.16 20.64
C THR A 354 10.09 -13.01 20.67
N LYS A 355 9.42 -13.25 19.52
CA LYS A 355 8.30 -14.20 19.42
C LYS A 355 8.71 -15.59 19.93
N ALA A 356 9.84 -16.13 19.46
CA ALA A 356 10.29 -17.46 19.85
C ALA A 356 10.55 -17.54 21.37
N ARG A 357 11.14 -16.49 21.94
CA ARG A 357 11.36 -16.38 23.39
C ARG A 357 10.05 -16.32 24.18
N LEU A 358 9.11 -15.48 23.76
CA LEU A 358 7.80 -15.35 24.42
C LEU A 358 7.01 -16.65 24.36
N TYR A 359 7.03 -17.33 23.21
CA TYR A 359 6.36 -18.62 23.06
C TYR A 359 6.98 -19.69 23.97
N LYS A 360 8.31 -19.71 24.09
CA LYS A 360 9.00 -20.62 25.01
C LYS A 360 8.64 -20.32 26.47
N GLN A 361 8.67 -19.06 26.89
CA GLN A 361 8.29 -18.66 28.25
C GLN A 361 6.85 -19.08 28.57
N TYR A 362 5.93 -18.86 27.63
CA TYR A 362 4.55 -19.28 27.77
C TYR A 362 4.39 -20.80 27.88
N LEU A 363 5.11 -21.58 27.06
CA LEU A 363 5.10 -23.05 27.16
C LEU A 363 5.68 -23.52 28.50
N ASP A 364 6.77 -22.91 28.96
CA ASP A 364 7.39 -23.24 30.24
C ASP A 364 6.42 -22.95 31.41
N GLU A 365 5.67 -21.83 31.35
CA GLU A 365 4.64 -21.46 32.33
C GLU A 365 3.49 -22.48 32.33
N VAL A 366 2.93 -22.81 31.16
CA VAL A 366 1.87 -23.82 31.03
C VAL A 366 2.32 -25.21 31.51
N MET A 367 3.57 -25.61 31.22
CA MET A 367 4.11 -26.90 31.67
C MET A 367 4.35 -26.93 33.18
N SER A 368 4.73 -25.80 33.79
CA SER A 368 4.95 -25.70 35.23
C SER A 368 3.66 -25.75 36.05
N GLU A 369 2.51 -25.36 35.47
CA GLU A 369 1.19 -25.46 36.11
C GLU A 369 0.61 -26.88 36.10
N VAL A 370 1.17 -27.80 35.29
CA VAL A 370 0.68 -29.20 35.17
C VAL A 370 1.37 -30.14 36.18
N GLN A 371 2.42 -29.70 36.86
CA GLN A 371 3.15 -30.45 37.90
C GLN A 371 2.73 -30.02 39.30
#